data_AF-A0A6U6L6F3-F1
#
_entry.id   AF-A0A6U6L6F3-F1
#
_cell.length_a   1.000
_cell.length_b   1.000
_cell.length_c   1.000
_cell.angle_alpha   90.00
_cell.angle_beta   90.00
_cell.angle_gamma   90.00
#
_symmetry.space_group_name_H-M   'P 1'
#
loop_
_entity.id
_entity.type
_entity.pdbx_description
1 polymer ?
#
loop_
_entity_poly.entity_id
_entity_poly.type
_entity_poly.pdbx_seq_one_letter_code
_entity_poly.pdbx_strand_id
1 'polypeptide(L)'
;MFAFQWNTCKEAFKDDQEEDDACEIRAIGDDEEEIDSPLISASSLVKNPSNLDIVCPVAECERLKEGSSELPVAFASPPGLLEVAVPQNYKYGDKVLMRGPHGTLLAQLPAEAQPGTTFRYPLRPAPEFNLEVPTGKAYSDSILLRMEDGRDVVVDIPRGAAPGDSIPVSPPCMIIQVPENVSVGQSVQFETNCGWFASVVPDSLQLGRYFAARIPGPECSMPL
;
A
#
# COMPACT_ATOMS: atom_id res chain seq x y z
N MET A 1 14.08 36.15 22.14
CA MET A 1 13.93 37.48 21.52
C MET A 1 15.31 38.13 21.49
N PHE A 2 16.12 37.89 20.45
CA PHE A 2 17.23 38.78 20.06
C PHE A 2 17.55 38.54 18.59
N ALA A 3 17.54 39.64 17.84
CA ALA A 3 17.70 39.73 16.40
C ALA A 3 19.18 39.88 16.02
N PHE A 4 19.45 39.51 14.77
CA PHE A 4 20.70 39.60 14.03
C PHE A 4 21.33 40.99 14.01
N GLN A 5 22.66 41.03 13.99
CA GLN A 5 23.38 41.98 13.13
C GLN A 5 24.75 41.40 12.74
N TRP A 6 24.91 41.14 11.44
CA TRP A 6 26.15 40.69 10.81
C TRP A 6 27.01 41.91 10.44
N ASN A 7 28.30 41.85 10.76
CA ASN A 7 29.31 42.79 10.27
C ASN A 7 29.95 42.29 8.97
N THR A 8 30.23 43.27 8.14
CA THR A 8 30.93 43.25 6.85
C THR A 8 32.42 42.93 6.99
N CYS A 9 33.05 42.38 5.95
CA CYS A 9 34.28 42.96 5.39
C CYS A 9 34.62 42.39 4.01
N LYS A 10 35.43 43.16 3.30
CA LYS A 10 35.62 43.27 1.86
C LYS A 10 37.05 42.84 1.47
N GLU A 11 37.30 42.84 0.16
CA GLU A 11 38.59 42.81 -0.58
C GLU A 11 39.06 41.43 -1.08
N ALA A 12 39.61 41.20 -2.28
CA ALA A 12 39.67 41.78 -3.64
C ALA A 12 41.02 41.31 -4.27
N PHE A 13 41.08 41.21 -5.61
CA PHE A 13 42.23 40.92 -6.50
C PHE A 13 42.59 39.42 -6.69
N LYS A 14 42.75 38.86 -7.91
CA LYS A 14 43.19 39.41 -9.21
C LYS A 14 42.84 38.47 -10.39
N ASP A 15 42.65 39.05 -11.58
CA ASP A 15 42.47 38.44 -12.92
C ASP A 15 43.56 37.44 -13.35
N ASP A 16 43.19 36.47 -14.20
CA ASP A 16 43.78 36.27 -15.55
C ASP A 16 42.95 35.29 -16.42
N GLN A 17 43.03 35.52 -17.73
CA GLN A 17 42.14 35.15 -18.86
C GLN A 17 42.10 33.69 -19.34
N GLU A 18 40.98 33.41 -20.05
CA GLU A 18 40.77 32.55 -21.24
C GLU A 18 41.14 31.06 -21.21
N GLU A 19 40.12 30.20 -21.32
CA GLU A 19 39.96 29.35 -22.51
C GLU A 19 38.51 28.86 -22.65
N ASP A 20 38.04 28.94 -23.88
CA ASP A 20 36.71 28.61 -24.36
C ASP A 20 36.38 27.13 -24.19
N ASP A 21 35.17 26.82 -23.68
CA ASP A 21 34.43 25.65 -24.11
C ASP A 21 32.94 25.95 -24.02
N ALA A 22 32.38 26.27 -25.18
CA ALA A 22 30.97 26.47 -25.41
C ALA A 22 30.19 25.17 -25.16
N CYS A 23 29.38 25.14 -24.11
CA CYS A 23 28.17 24.31 -24.10
C CYS A 23 26.97 25.23 -24.32
N GLU A 24 26.50 25.26 -25.58
CA GLU A 24 25.21 25.83 -25.96
C GLU A 24 24.12 25.37 -24.99
N ILE A 25 23.52 26.31 -24.27
CA ILE A 25 22.19 26.11 -23.68
C ILE A 25 21.22 26.15 -24.86
N ARG A 26 20.96 24.99 -25.46
CA ARG A 26 19.75 24.83 -26.27
C ARG A 26 18.60 24.59 -25.31
N ALA A 27 17.72 25.58 -25.24
CA ALA A 27 16.37 25.39 -24.74
C ALA A 27 15.74 24.22 -25.51
N ILE A 28 15.66 23.06 -24.87
CA ILE A 28 14.65 22.04 -25.18
C ILE A 28 13.47 22.53 -24.35
N GLY A 29 12.57 23.33 -24.90
CA GLY A 29 11.60 22.82 -25.88
C GLY A 29 10.51 22.19 -25.03
N ASP A 30 9.51 23.00 -24.65
CA ASP A 30 8.27 22.55 -24.05
C ASP A 30 7.53 21.69 -25.09
N ASP A 31 7.98 20.45 -25.25
CA ASP A 31 7.22 19.38 -25.88
C ASP A 31 6.71 18.50 -24.74
N GLU A 32 5.67 18.99 -24.06
CA GLU A 32 4.69 18.09 -23.46
C GLU A 32 4.04 17.35 -24.63
N GLU A 33 4.75 16.33 -25.16
CA GLU A 33 4.07 15.26 -25.87
C GLU A 33 3.14 14.62 -24.84
N GLU A 34 1.87 15.05 -24.87
CA GLU A 34 0.75 14.18 -24.52
C GLU A 34 0.96 12.89 -25.31
N ILE A 35 1.69 11.94 -24.70
CA ILE A 35 1.64 10.56 -25.09
C ILE A 35 0.21 10.17 -24.78
N ASP A 36 -0.65 10.30 -25.80
CA ASP A 36 -1.98 9.74 -25.88
C ASP A 36 -1.78 8.24 -25.69
N SER A 37 -1.71 7.89 -24.41
CA SER A 37 -1.39 6.55 -23.96
C SER A 37 -2.53 5.74 -24.51
N PRO A 38 -2.26 4.77 -25.41
CA PRO A 38 -3.34 3.97 -25.94
C PRO A 38 -4.05 3.41 -24.72
N LEU A 39 -5.36 3.63 -24.65
CA LEU A 39 -6.27 2.94 -23.75
C LEU A 39 -6.09 1.45 -24.03
N ILE A 40 -5.05 0.84 -23.45
CA ILE A 40 -4.86 -0.59 -23.43
C ILE A 40 -6.04 -1.06 -22.60
N SER A 41 -7.08 -1.52 -23.28
CA SER A 41 -8.25 -2.11 -22.65
C SER A 41 -7.72 -3.16 -21.67
N ALA A 42 -7.86 -2.88 -20.37
CA ALA A 42 -7.22 -3.60 -19.28
C ALA A 42 -7.53 -5.10 -19.29
N SER A 43 -8.54 -5.51 -20.05
CA SER A 43 -8.97 -6.89 -20.26
C SER A 43 -7.89 -7.82 -20.83
N SER A 44 -6.89 -7.34 -21.59
CA SER A 44 -5.88 -8.23 -22.20
C SER A 44 -4.69 -8.58 -21.28
N LEU A 45 -4.46 -7.83 -20.20
CA LEU A 45 -3.27 -7.98 -19.35
C LEU A 45 -3.59 -8.52 -17.94
N VAL A 46 -4.88 -8.77 -17.67
CA VAL A 46 -5.42 -9.11 -16.35
C VAL A 46 -5.72 -10.61 -16.27
N LYS A 47 -4.99 -11.34 -15.43
CA LYS A 47 -5.25 -12.78 -15.13
C LYS A 47 -5.80 -12.94 -13.71
N ASN A 48 -6.87 -13.71 -13.52
CA ASN A 48 -7.42 -13.96 -12.18
C ASN A 48 -6.45 -14.75 -11.27
N PRO A 49 -6.27 -14.38 -9.99
CA PRO A 49 -5.36 -15.06 -9.08
C PRO A 49 -5.94 -16.39 -8.55
N SER A 50 -5.05 -17.35 -8.29
CA SER A 50 -5.37 -18.65 -7.70
C SER A 50 -5.67 -18.58 -6.20
N ASN A 51 -6.70 -19.30 -5.76
CA ASN A 51 -7.43 -19.19 -4.48
C ASN A 51 -6.71 -19.77 -3.23
N LEU A 52 -5.39 -19.59 -3.08
CA LEU A 52 -4.59 -20.34 -2.08
C LEU A 52 -3.97 -19.52 -0.94
N ASP A 53 -4.20 -18.21 -0.87
CA ASP A 53 -3.53 -17.38 0.12
C ASP A 53 -4.41 -17.13 1.36
N ILE A 54 -3.78 -17.20 2.53
CA ILE A 54 -4.32 -16.67 3.79
C ILE A 54 -4.47 -15.16 3.61
N VAL A 55 -5.69 -14.70 3.30
CA VAL A 55 -5.97 -13.31 2.93
C VAL A 55 -6.94 -12.64 3.89
N CYS A 56 -6.80 -11.32 4.03
CA CYS A 56 -7.81 -10.51 4.70
C CYS A 56 -9.10 -10.51 3.87
N PRO A 57 -10.27 -10.75 4.47
CA PRO A 57 -11.53 -10.45 3.80
C PRO A 57 -11.60 -8.95 3.51
N VAL A 58 -12.10 -8.60 2.33
CA VAL A 58 -12.17 -7.20 1.87
C VAL A 58 -13.58 -6.67 2.09
N ALA A 59 -13.67 -5.49 2.70
CA ALA A 59 -14.90 -4.73 2.82
C ALA A 59 -14.73 -3.37 2.12
N GLU A 60 -15.79 -2.89 1.49
CA GLU A 60 -15.82 -1.53 0.97
C GLU A 60 -15.90 -0.52 2.12
N CYS A 61 -15.36 0.67 1.90
CA CYS A 61 -15.48 1.76 2.86
C CYS A 61 -15.91 3.05 2.18
N GLU A 62 -16.55 3.91 2.95
CA GLU A 62 -17.02 5.22 2.53
C GLU A 62 -16.20 6.30 3.21
N ARG A 63 -15.82 7.33 2.45
CA ARG A 63 -15.11 8.49 2.98
C ARG A 63 -16.08 9.34 3.81
N LEU A 64 -15.69 9.63 5.05
CA LEU A 64 -16.39 10.55 5.93
C LEU A 64 -15.83 11.97 5.79
N LYS A 65 -16.65 12.98 6.10
CA LYS A 65 -16.18 14.37 6.17
C LYS A 65 -15.25 14.62 7.35
N GLU A 66 -15.56 13.97 8.48
CA GLU A 66 -14.83 14.03 9.75
C GLU A 66 -15.14 12.77 10.57
N GLY A 67 -14.41 12.57 11.68
CA GLY A 67 -14.72 11.50 12.62
C GLY A 67 -16.10 11.69 13.26
N SER A 68 -16.87 10.61 13.37
CA SER A 68 -18.20 10.57 13.99
C SER A 68 -18.13 10.16 15.45
N SER A 69 -18.83 10.82 16.36
CA SER A 69 -18.94 10.32 17.74
C SER A 69 -19.82 9.06 17.87
N GLU A 70 -20.57 8.71 16.83
CA GLU A 70 -21.55 7.60 16.84
C GLU A 70 -20.94 6.26 16.46
N LEU A 71 -19.77 6.26 15.81
CA LEU A 71 -19.10 5.05 15.35
C LEU A 71 -17.89 4.71 16.24
N PRO A 72 -17.76 3.44 16.68
CA PRO A 72 -16.54 2.97 17.32
C PRO A 72 -15.31 3.20 16.43
N VAL A 73 -14.24 3.74 17.03
CA VAL A 73 -12.97 3.97 16.33
C VAL A 73 -12.17 2.67 16.31
N ALA A 74 -11.82 2.21 15.11
CA ALA A 74 -10.93 1.09 14.84
C ALA A 74 -9.51 1.57 14.54
N PHE A 75 -8.53 0.72 14.84
CA PHE A 75 -7.15 0.97 14.41
C PHE A 75 -6.97 0.55 12.95
N ALA A 76 -6.25 1.36 12.18
CA ALA A 76 -5.90 1.11 10.80
C ALA A 76 -4.38 1.07 10.62
N SER A 77 -3.88 0.14 9.82
CA SER A 77 -2.49 0.10 9.37
C SER A 77 -2.39 -0.28 7.89
N PRO A 78 -1.31 0.07 7.20
CA PRO A 78 -1.04 -0.45 5.87
C PRO A 78 -0.94 -2.00 5.89
N PRO A 79 -1.14 -2.67 4.75
CA PRO A 79 -0.83 -4.08 4.60
C PRO A 79 0.59 -4.41 5.05
N GLY A 80 0.78 -5.59 5.64
CA GLY A 80 2.07 -5.93 6.23
C GLY A 80 2.23 -7.42 6.49
N LEU A 81 3.39 -7.77 7.04
CA LEU A 81 3.73 -9.13 7.41
C LEU A 81 3.84 -9.24 8.92
N LEU A 82 3.11 -10.19 9.50
CA LEU A 82 3.30 -10.57 10.90
C LEU A 82 4.27 -11.74 10.98
N GLU A 83 5.19 -11.68 11.93
CA GLU A 83 6.08 -12.80 12.25
C GLU A 83 5.76 -13.30 13.65
N VAL A 84 5.66 -14.62 13.78
CA VAL A 84 5.44 -15.28 15.07
C VAL A 84 6.36 -16.49 15.20
N ALA A 85 7.06 -16.57 16.33
CA ALA A 85 7.79 -17.78 16.68
C ALA A 85 6.79 -18.86 17.10
N VAL A 86 6.76 -19.97 16.38
CA VAL A 86 5.91 -21.11 16.70
C VAL A 86 6.55 -21.89 17.86
N PRO A 87 5.88 -22.02 19.02
CA PRO A 87 6.43 -22.77 20.15
C PRO A 87 6.78 -24.22 19.77
N GLN A 88 7.84 -24.78 20.35
CA GLN A 88 8.27 -26.16 20.06
C GLN A 88 7.20 -27.21 20.42
N ASN A 89 6.34 -26.90 21.38
CA ASN A 89 5.25 -27.75 21.83
C ASN A 89 3.90 -27.41 21.18
N TYR A 90 3.88 -26.54 20.16
CA TYR A 90 2.66 -26.14 19.46
C TYR A 90 1.95 -27.34 18.83
N LYS A 91 0.63 -27.41 19.01
CA LYS A 91 -0.26 -28.34 18.31
C LYS A 91 -1.27 -27.54 17.51
N TYR A 92 -1.67 -28.08 16.35
CA TYR A 92 -2.73 -27.47 15.55
C TYR A 92 -4.00 -27.23 16.40
N GLY A 93 -4.54 -26.02 16.30
CA GLY A 93 -5.67 -25.54 17.12
C GLY A 93 -5.27 -24.78 18.38
N ASP A 94 -4.00 -24.89 18.83
CA ASP A 94 -3.49 -24.06 19.92
C ASP A 94 -3.50 -22.57 19.51
N LYS A 95 -3.70 -21.71 20.51
CA LYS A 95 -3.58 -20.25 20.33
C LYS A 95 -2.17 -19.81 20.70
N VAL A 96 -1.58 -19.00 19.85
CA VAL A 96 -0.24 -18.42 20.06
C VAL A 96 -0.39 -16.91 20.23
N LEU A 97 0.40 -16.36 21.16
CA LEU A 97 0.53 -14.93 21.36
C LEU A 97 1.37 -14.34 20.23
N MET A 98 0.79 -13.43 19.44
CA MET A 98 1.42 -12.80 18.29
C MET A 98 1.42 -11.27 18.48
N ARG A 99 2.48 -10.61 18.02
CA ARG A 99 2.57 -9.14 17.99
C ARG A 99 2.11 -8.63 16.62
N GLY A 100 0.95 -8.00 16.59
CA GLY A 100 0.41 -7.28 15.43
C GLY A 100 0.79 -5.80 15.43
N PRO A 101 0.41 -5.05 14.36
CA PRO A 101 0.65 -3.61 14.25
C PRO A 101 -0.02 -2.79 15.37
N HIS A 102 -1.07 -3.32 15.98
CA HIS A 102 -1.89 -2.62 16.98
C HIS A 102 -1.78 -3.23 18.39
N GLY A 103 -0.73 -4.03 18.62
CA GLY A 103 -0.48 -4.67 19.89
C GLY A 103 -0.51 -6.19 19.80
N THR A 104 -0.77 -6.83 20.92
CA THR A 104 -0.67 -8.28 21.02
C THR A 104 -2.04 -8.93 20.81
N LEU A 105 -2.10 -10.05 20.09
CA LEU A 105 -3.32 -10.82 19.90
C LEU A 105 -3.08 -12.32 20.08
N LEU A 106 -4.16 -13.05 20.38
CA LEU A 106 -4.17 -14.51 20.38
C LEU A 106 -4.66 -15.00 19.03
N ALA A 107 -3.76 -15.60 18.25
CA ALA A 107 -4.03 -16.13 16.92
C ALA A 107 -3.99 -17.66 16.94
N GLN A 108 -4.87 -18.31 16.17
CA GLN A 108 -4.67 -19.69 15.78
C GLN A 108 -3.86 -19.71 14.49
N LEU A 109 -2.73 -20.43 14.51
CA LEU A 109 -1.91 -20.61 13.32
C LEU A 109 -2.57 -21.63 12.38
N PRO A 110 -2.33 -21.52 11.07
CA PRO A 110 -2.87 -22.47 10.11
C PRO A 110 -2.20 -23.84 10.26
N ALA A 111 -2.77 -24.87 9.62
CA ALA A 111 -2.35 -26.27 9.80
C ALA A 111 -0.91 -26.56 9.38
N GLU A 112 -0.36 -25.71 8.51
CA GLU A 112 0.97 -25.81 7.94
C GLU A 112 2.06 -25.25 8.88
N ALA A 113 1.68 -24.60 9.98
CA ALA A 113 2.64 -24.01 10.92
C ALA A 113 3.46 -25.10 11.64
N GLN A 114 4.77 -25.06 11.45
CA GLN A 114 5.69 -26.07 12.01
C GLN A 114 6.22 -25.62 13.38
N PRO A 115 6.12 -26.47 14.43
CA PRO A 115 6.69 -26.17 15.74
C PRO A 115 8.19 -25.84 15.68
N GLY A 116 8.63 -24.83 16.42
CA GLY A 116 10.03 -24.39 16.46
C GLY A 116 10.50 -23.55 15.26
N THR A 117 9.60 -23.19 14.35
CA THR A 117 9.90 -22.31 13.20
C THR A 117 9.35 -20.91 13.41
N THR A 118 9.69 -19.97 12.52
CA THR A 118 9.01 -18.67 12.43
C THR A 118 7.92 -18.76 11.37
N PHE A 119 6.67 -18.57 11.78
CA PHE A 119 5.55 -18.45 10.85
C PHE A 119 5.38 -17.00 10.41
N ARG A 120 5.18 -16.80 9.11
CA ARG A 120 4.98 -15.51 8.47
C ARG A 120 3.54 -15.40 7.98
N TYR A 121 2.79 -14.47 8.56
CA TYR A 121 1.37 -14.32 8.32
C TYR A 121 1.11 -13.00 7.59
N PRO A 122 0.77 -13.02 6.30
CA PRO A 122 0.51 -11.80 5.55
C PRO A 122 -0.86 -11.21 5.94
N LEU A 123 -0.86 -9.98 6.44
CA LEU A 123 -2.05 -9.15 6.60
C LEU A 123 -2.23 -8.31 5.34
N ARG A 124 -2.78 -8.94 4.30
CA ARG A 124 -3.06 -8.31 3.02
C ARG A 124 -4.31 -8.93 2.39
N PRO A 125 -5.06 -8.18 1.58
CA PRO A 125 -6.15 -8.75 0.80
C PRO A 125 -5.62 -9.71 -0.27
N ALA A 126 -6.52 -10.52 -0.82
CA ALA A 126 -6.22 -11.25 -2.04
C ALA A 126 -5.89 -10.26 -3.17
N PRO A 127 -4.99 -10.62 -4.09
CA PRO A 127 -4.90 -9.91 -5.36
C PRO A 127 -6.26 -9.97 -6.07
N GLU A 128 -6.60 -8.92 -6.80
CA GLU A 128 -7.81 -8.89 -7.65
C GLU A 128 -7.54 -9.44 -9.03
N PHE A 129 -6.35 -9.15 -9.53
CA PHE A 129 -5.88 -9.58 -10.82
C PHE A 129 -4.35 -9.63 -10.81
N ASN A 130 -3.80 -10.29 -11.80
CA ASN A 130 -2.39 -10.20 -12.12
C ASN A 130 -2.21 -9.38 -13.37
N LEU A 131 -1.33 -8.38 -13.30
CA LEU A 131 -0.94 -7.53 -14.40
C LEU A 131 0.28 -8.15 -15.11
N GLU A 132 0.17 -8.43 -16.40
CA GLU A 132 1.33 -8.77 -17.21
C GLU A 132 2.15 -7.51 -17.53
N VAL A 133 3.45 -7.52 -17.23
CA VAL A 133 4.35 -6.39 -17.47
C VAL A 133 4.46 -6.13 -18.97
N PRO A 134 4.04 -4.95 -19.46
CA PRO A 134 4.12 -4.63 -20.89
C PRO A 134 5.56 -4.60 -21.39
N THR A 135 5.74 -4.88 -22.68
CA THR A 135 7.04 -4.69 -23.34
C THR A 135 7.45 -3.22 -23.31
N GLY A 136 8.69 -2.94 -22.90
CA GLY A 136 9.23 -1.59 -22.83
C GLY A 136 9.01 -0.87 -21.50
N LYS A 137 8.36 -1.52 -20.51
CA LYS A 137 8.28 -1.02 -19.14
C LYS A 137 9.33 -1.67 -18.25
N ALA A 138 9.90 -0.90 -17.33
CA ALA A 138 10.98 -1.32 -16.44
C ALA A 138 10.66 -0.99 -14.97
N TYR A 139 11.53 -1.46 -14.06
CA TYR A 139 11.50 -1.07 -12.65
C TYR A 139 11.37 0.44 -12.49
N SER A 140 10.54 0.87 -11.54
CA SER A 140 10.17 2.26 -11.23
C SER A 140 9.19 2.94 -12.20
N ASP A 141 8.81 2.29 -13.29
CA ASP A 141 7.67 2.77 -14.08
C ASP A 141 6.36 2.46 -13.37
N SER A 142 5.42 3.39 -13.48
CA SER A 142 4.03 3.21 -13.06
C SER A 142 3.12 2.94 -14.27
N ILE A 143 2.10 2.11 -14.06
CA ILE A 143 1.06 1.81 -15.04
C ILE A 143 -0.28 2.26 -14.47
N LEU A 144 -0.97 3.16 -15.19
CA LEU A 144 -2.35 3.55 -14.88
C LEU A 144 -3.30 2.58 -15.58
N LEU A 145 -4.16 1.93 -14.81
CA LEU A 145 -5.18 0.99 -15.28
C LEU A 145 -6.57 1.56 -15.00
N ARG A 146 -7.34 1.81 -16.06
CA ARG A 146 -8.78 2.07 -15.96
C ARG A 146 -9.53 0.73 -15.91
N MET A 147 -10.17 0.46 -14.78
CA MET A 147 -11.02 -0.71 -14.57
C MET A 147 -12.39 -0.54 -15.24
N GLU A 148 -13.08 -1.66 -15.50
CA GLU A 148 -14.43 -1.66 -16.09
C GLU A 148 -15.46 -0.91 -15.25
N ASP A 149 -15.27 -0.88 -13.94
CA ASP A 149 -16.09 -0.12 -12.99
C ASP A 149 -15.79 1.39 -12.98
N GLY A 150 -14.91 1.85 -13.86
CA GLY A 150 -14.54 3.25 -14.01
C GLY A 150 -13.41 3.73 -13.08
N ARG A 151 -12.89 2.87 -12.19
CA ARG A 151 -11.80 3.24 -11.27
C ARG A 151 -10.44 3.26 -11.97
N ASP A 152 -9.57 4.14 -11.50
CA ASP A 152 -8.17 4.22 -11.94
C ASP A 152 -7.26 3.63 -10.87
N VAL A 153 -6.41 2.69 -11.25
CA VAL A 153 -5.44 2.00 -10.38
C VAL A 153 -4.03 2.26 -10.91
N VAL A 154 -3.16 2.80 -10.06
CA VAL A 154 -1.74 2.96 -10.38
C VAL A 154 -0.99 1.76 -9.83
N VAL A 155 -0.21 1.09 -10.67
CA VAL A 155 0.61 -0.07 -10.30
C VAL A 155 2.06 0.23 -10.62
N ASP A 156 2.92 0.18 -9.61
CA ASP A 156 4.36 0.31 -9.79
C ASP A 156 5.00 -1.04 -10.12
N ILE A 157 5.93 -1.04 -11.07
CA ILE A 157 6.67 -2.25 -11.43
C ILE A 157 7.74 -2.51 -10.36
N PRO A 158 7.67 -3.64 -9.64
CA PRO A 158 8.61 -3.96 -8.58
C PRO A 158 9.99 -4.24 -9.14
N ARG A 159 11.01 -4.07 -8.30
CA ARG A 159 12.40 -4.31 -8.66
C ARG A 159 12.60 -5.75 -9.14
N GLY A 160 13.14 -5.90 -10.35
CA GLY A 160 13.47 -7.20 -10.91
C GLY A 160 12.35 -7.85 -11.72
N ALA A 161 11.17 -7.24 -11.84
CA ALA A 161 10.17 -7.66 -12.80
C ALA A 161 10.59 -7.28 -14.22
N ALA A 162 10.42 -8.22 -15.16
CA ALA A 162 10.73 -8.08 -16.57
C ALA A 162 9.45 -8.11 -17.43
N PRO A 163 9.48 -7.60 -18.67
CA PRO A 163 8.37 -7.76 -19.61
C PRO A 163 7.90 -9.20 -19.75
N GLY A 164 6.58 -9.40 -19.69
CA GLY A 164 5.92 -10.72 -19.70
C GLY A 164 5.75 -11.36 -18.31
N ASP A 165 6.38 -10.81 -17.25
CA ASP A 165 6.13 -11.27 -15.89
C ASP A 165 4.73 -10.90 -15.43
N SER A 166 4.19 -11.69 -14.51
CA SER A 166 2.84 -11.52 -13.96
C SER A 166 2.93 -10.96 -12.53
N ILE A 167 2.51 -9.71 -12.35
CA ILE A 167 2.52 -9.01 -11.05
C ILE A 167 1.13 -9.13 -10.40
N PRO A 168 1.00 -9.71 -9.20
CA PRO A 168 -0.27 -9.68 -8.47
C PRO A 168 -0.58 -8.26 -8.01
N VAL A 169 -1.75 -7.75 -8.39
CA VAL A 169 -2.24 -6.43 -7.99
C VAL A 169 -3.34 -6.60 -6.96
N SER A 170 -3.08 -6.10 -5.77
CA SER A 170 -4.05 -6.05 -4.67
C SER A 170 -4.75 -4.70 -4.65
N PRO A 171 -6.00 -4.64 -4.14
CA PRO A 171 -6.71 -3.38 -4.03
C PRO A 171 -6.00 -2.43 -3.04
N PRO A 172 -6.11 -1.10 -3.26
CA PRO A 172 -5.69 -0.14 -2.26
C PRO A 172 -6.55 -0.33 -1.01
N CYS A 173 -5.93 -0.68 0.12
CA CYS A 173 -6.66 -0.98 1.34
C CYS A 173 -5.87 -0.61 2.60
N MET A 174 -6.61 -0.49 3.70
CA MET A 174 -6.05 -0.47 5.05
C MET A 174 -6.48 -1.73 5.80
N ILE A 175 -5.58 -2.27 6.61
CA ILE A 175 -5.87 -3.37 7.53
C ILE A 175 -6.48 -2.78 8.79
N ILE A 176 -7.72 -3.18 9.06
CA ILE A 176 -8.52 -2.67 10.17
C ILE A 176 -8.60 -3.72 11.26
N GLN A 177 -8.25 -3.32 12.49
CA GLN A 177 -8.51 -4.14 13.67
C GLN A 177 -9.87 -3.80 14.26
N VAL A 178 -10.77 -4.77 14.28
CA VAL A 178 -12.10 -4.65 14.86
C VAL A 178 -11.98 -4.47 16.38
N PRO A 179 -12.52 -3.38 16.96
CA PRO A 179 -12.56 -3.17 18.41
C PRO A 179 -13.29 -4.31 19.14
N GLU A 180 -12.95 -4.56 20.40
CA GLU A 180 -13.47 -5.71 21.14
C GLU A 180 -15.00 -5.71 21.32
N ASN A 181 -15.60 -4.52 21.34
CA ASN A 181 -17.04 -4.29 21.52
C ASN A 181 -17.82 -4.22 20.20
N VAL A 182 -17.19 -4.54 19.07
CA VAL A 182 -17.81 -4.50 17.74
C VAL A 182 -17.87 -5.90 17.15
N SER A 183 -19.05 -6.25 16.63
CA SER A 183 -19.36 -7.52 15.99
C SER A 183 -19.49 -7.38 14.48
N VAL A 184 -19.43 -8.52 13.80
CA VAL A 184 -19.78 -8.66 12.38
C VAL A 184 -21.09 -7.93 12.05
N GLY A 185 -21.10 -7.22 10.91
CA GLY A 185 -22.25 -6.46 10.42
C GLY A 185 -22.43 -5.08 11.05
N GLN A 186 -21.66 -4.73 12.09
CA GLN A 186 -21.65 -3.38 12.64
C GLN A 186 -20.65 -2.49 11.90
N SER A 187 -20.84 -1.18 11.98
CA SER A 187 -19.94 -0.21 11.37
C SER A 187 -18.85 0.22 12.34
N VAL A 188 -17.64 0.39 11.80
CA VAL A 188 -16.51 1.06 12.46
C VAL A 188 -16.08 2.25 11.63
N GLN A 189 -15.39 3.18 12.27
CA GLN A 189 -14.65 4.22 11.56
C GLN A 189 -13.16 4.13 11.86
N PHE A 190 -12.35 4.66 10.98
CA PHE A 190 -10.91 4.72 11.14
C PHE A 190 -10.34 5.92 10.39
N GLU A 191 -9.19 6.39 10.87
CA GLU A 191 -8.46 7.50 10.25
C GLU A 191 -7.25 6.97 9.50
N THR A 192 -6.98 7.54 8.33
CA THR A 192 -5.77 7.31 7.55
C THR A 192 -5.12 8.65 7.22
N ASN A 193 -3.97 8.63 6.54
CA ASN A 193 -3.36 9.84 5.99
C ASN A 193 -4.26 10.61 5.00
N CYS A 194 -5.32 9.96 4.51
CA CYS A 194 -6.30 10.56 3.61
C CYS A 194 -7.54 11.13 4.29
N GLY A 195 -7.67 10.98 5.61
CA GLY A 195 -8.84 11.37 6.37
C GLY A 195 -9.63 10.18 6.90
N TRP A 196 -10.91 10.44 7.20
CA TRP A 196 -11.77 9.51 7.92
C TRP A 196 -12.58 8.65 6.97
N PHE A 197 -12.74 7.38 7.35
CA PHE A 197 -13.51 6.40 6.59
C PHE A 197 -14.39 5.58 7.54
N ALA A 198 -15.50 5.07 7.02
CA ALA A 198 -16.35 4.09 7.70
C ALA A 198 -16.48 2.82 6.86
N SER A 199 -16.51 1.67 7.52
CA SER A 199 -16.74 0.38 6.88
C SER A 199 -17.56 -0.54 7.77
N VAL A 200 -18.31 -1.45 7.15
CA VAL A 200 -19.06 -2.49 7.83
C VAL A 200 -18.13 -3.69 8.05
N VAL A 201 -18.10 -4.20 9.28
CA VAL A 201 -17.30 -5.38 9.62
C VAL A 201 -17.82 -6.60 8.83
N PRO A 202 -16.98 -7.25 8.01
CA PRO A 202 -17.40 -8.37 7.18
C PRO A 202 -17.76 -9.61 8.01
N ASP A 203 -18.39 -10.59 7.37
CA ASP A 203 -18.85 -11.86 7.96
C ASP A 203 -17.74 -12.75 8.52
N SER A 204 -16.52 -12.55 8.03
CA SER A 204 -15.32 -13.28 8.35
C SER A 204 -14.22 -12.30 8.74
N LEU A 205 -13.33 -12.73 9.65
CA LEU A 205 -12.20 -11.93 10.10
C LEU A 205 -10.94 -12.78 10.11
N GLN A 206 -9.87 -12.24 9.55
CA GLN A 206 -8.56 -12.84 9.60
C GLN A 206 -8.00 -12.73 11.02
N LEU A 207 -7.45 -13.84 11.54
CA LEU A 207 -7.04 -13.96 12.95
C LEU A 207 -8.15 -13.59 13.96
N GLY A 208 -9.42 -13.64 13.54
CA GLY A 208 -10.59 -13.30 14.34
C GLY A 208 -10.76 -11.82 14.67
N ARG A 209 -9.92 -10.93 14.14
CA ARG A 209 -9.96 -9.48 14.47
C ARG A 209 -9.67 -8.54 13.30
N TYR A 210 -9.16 -9.04 12.16
CA TYR A 210 -8.71 -8.19 11.06
C TYR A 210 -9.54 -8.36 9.80
N PHE A 211 -9.74 -7.26 9.07
CA PHE A 211 -10.19 -7.25 7.69
C PHE A 211 -9.48 -6.14 6.92
N ALA A 212 -9.54 -6.19 5.59
CA ALA A 212 -9.02 -5.13 4.72
C ALA A 212 -10.18 -4.22 4.30
N ALA A 213 -10.10 -2.93 4.63
CA ALA A 213 -11.03 -1.92 4.12
C ALA A 213 -10.46 -1.33 2.83
N ARG A 214 -11.16 -1.48 1.71
CA ARG A 214 -10.75 -0.87 0.43
C ARG A 214 -10.88 0.64 0.50
N ILE A 215 -9.81 1.36 0.21
CA ILE A 215 -9.83 2.83 0.18
C ILE A 215 -10.25 3.32 -1.21
N PRO A 216 -11.28 4.16 -1.32
CA PRO A 216 -11.66 4.76 -2.59
C PRO A 216 -10.64 5.83 -3.02
N GLY A 217 -10.05 5.63 -4.21
CA GLY A 217 -9.23 6.63 -4.91
C GLY A 217 -7.72 6.42 -4.83
N PRO A 218 -6.96 6.81 -5.88
CA PRO A 218 -5.50 6.69 -5.92
C PRO A 218 -4.77 7.66 -4.99
N GLU A 219 -5.45 8.70 -4.51
CA GLU A 219 -4.90 9.71 -3.58
C GLU A 219 -4.52 9.17 -2.19
N CYS A 220 -4.84 7.90 -1.92
CA CYS A 220 -4.51 7.20 -0.67
C CYS A 220 -3.58 6.02 -0.81
N SER A 221 -3.15 5.67 -2.03
CA SER A 221 -2.07 4.69 -2.18
C SER A 221 -0.79 5.33 -1.66
N MET A 222 -0.33 4.90 -0.49
CA MET A 222 0.97 5.34 -0.01
C MET A 222 2.04 4.93 -1.04
N PRO A 223 2.99 5.82 -1.37
CA PRO A 223 4.20 5.37 -2.04
C PRO A 223 4.91 4.39 -1.11
N LEU A 224 5.25 3.20 -1.63
CA LEU A 224 6.05 2.19 -0.94
C LEU A 224 7.48 2.69 -0.65
#